data_AF-A0A5C4X3V7-F1
#
_entry.id   AF-A0A5C4X3V7-F1
#
_cell.length_a   1.000
_cell.length_b   1.000
_cell.length_c   1.000
_cell.angle_alpha   90.00
_cell.angle_beta   90.00
_cell.angle_gamma   90.00
#
_symmetry.space_group_name_H-M   'P 1'
#
loop_
_entity.id
_entity.type
_entity.pdbx_description
1 polymer ?
#
loop_
_entity_poly.entity_id
_entity_poly.type
_entity_poly.pdbx_seq_one_letter_code
_entity_poly.pdbx_strand_id
1 'polypeptide(L)'
;VLVHLGGHEGRAIGLSAKIAAYALQDGGADTVDANLELGLPVDAREYGGAAAVLRALGVERVRLLTNNPAKELGLSQHGVEVVERVG
;
A
#
# COMPACT_ATOMS: atom_id res chain seq x y z
N VAL A 1 2.78 -16.50 6.23
CA VAL A 1 1.40 -15.93 6.23
C VAL A 1 1.31 -14.93 5.11
N LEU A 2 0.20 -14.92 4.36
CA LEU A 2 -0.09 -13.90 3.34
C LEU A 2 -1.32 -13.12 3.81
N VAL A 3 -1.25 -11.79 3.82
CA VAL A 3 -2.40 -10.91 4.11
C VAL A 3 -2.78 -10.17 2.84
N HIS A 4 -4.01 -10.36 2.39
CA HIS A 4 -4.57 -9.66 1.23
C HIS A 4 -5.49 -8.53 1.69
N LEU A 5 -5.18 -7.30 1.32
CA LEU A 5 -5.96 -6.12 1.68
C LEU A 5 -6.85 -5.69 0.52
N GLY A 6 -8.16 -5.69 0.75
CA GLY A 6 -9.12 -5.03 -0.13
C GLY A 6 -8.96 -3.51 -0.09
N GLY A 7 -9.54 -2.80 -1.06
CA GLY A 7 -9.54 -1.33 -1.09
C GLY A 7 -8.23 -0.68 -1.52
N HIS A 8 -7.13 -1.43 -1.66
CA HIS A 8 -5.82 -0.89 -2.04
C HIS A 8 -5.56 -0.85 -3.55
N GLU A 9 -6.57 -1.15 -4.37
CA GLU A 9 -6.47 -1.06 -5.83
C GLU A 9 -6.03 0.35 -6.26
N GLY A 10 -5.11 0.44 -7.22
CA GLY A 10 -4.57 1.73 -7.67
C GLY A 10 -3.83 2.54 -6.60
N ARG A 11 -3.19 1.93 -5.60
CA ARG A 11 -2.65 2.66 -4.42
C ARG A 11 -3.77 3.31 -3.57
N ALA A 12 -4.85 2.57 -3.39
CA ALA A 12 -6.05 2.96 -2.66
C ALA A 12 -6.87 4.12 -3.26
N ILE A 13 -6.65 4.46 -4.54
CA ILE A 13 -7.52 5.37 -5.29
C ILE A 13 -8.69 4.65 -5.98
N GLY A 14 -8.66 3.31 -6.01
CA GLY A 14 -9.69 2.48 -6.63
C GLY A 14 -9.45 2.18 -8.11
N LEU A 15 -10.22 1.23 -8.64
CA LEU A 15 -10.04 0.73 -10.00
C LEU A 15 -10.36 1.76 -11.08
N SER A 16 -11.47 2.50 -10.93
CA SER A 16 -11.89 3.50 -11.92
C SER A 16 -10.87 4.61 -12.09
N ALA A 17 -10.33 5.11 -10.97
CA ALA A 17 -9.28 6.13 -10.98
C ALA A 17 -7.95 5.60 -11.52
N LYS A 18 -7.61 4.33 -11.26
CA LYS A 18 -6.45 3.67 -11.89
C LYS A 18 -6.58 3.62 -13.42
N ILE A 19 -7.76 3.31 -13.94
CA ILE A 19 -8.02 3.30 -15.38
C ILE A 19 -7.87 4.72 -15.97
N ALA A 20 -8.38 5.74 -15.29
CA ALA A 20 -8.21 7.13 -15.71
C ALA A 20 -6.73 7.55 -15.70
N ALA A 21 -5.97 7.18 -14.67
CA ALA A 21 -4.54 7.47 -14.59
C ALA A 21 -3.73 6.76 -15.69
N TYR A 22 -4.16 5.57 -16.13
CA TYR A 22 -3.53 4.88 -17.26
C TYR A 22 -3.74 5.62 -18.58
N ALA A 23 -4.90 6.21 -18.80
CA ALA A 23 -5.14 7.01 -20.01
C ALA A 23 -4.18 8.22 -20.11
N LEU A 24 -3.85 8.85 -18.98
CA LEU A 24 -2.86 9.94 -18.93
C LEU A 24 -1.41 9.42 -19.12
N GLN A 25 -1.11 8.24 -18.57
CA GLN A 25 0.20 7.59 -18.74
C GLN A 25 0.46 7.18 -20.19
N ASP A 26 -0.57 6.70 -20.91
CA ASP A 26 -0.48 6.42 -22.35
C ASP A 26 -0.17 7.70 -23.16
N GLY A 27 -0.53 8.87 -22.62
CA GLY A 27 -0.17 10.19 -23.16
C GLY A 27 1.24 10.67 -22.77
N GLY A 28 1.98 9.91 -21.97
CA GLY A 28 3.36 10.20 -21.57
C GLY A 28 3.55 10.73 -20.14
N ALA A 29 2.48 10.89 -19.36
CA ALA A 29 2.60 11.25 -17.94
C ALA A 29 3.21 10.09 -17.15
N ASP A 30 3.98 10.36 -16.10
CA ASP A 30 4.34 9.31 -15.15
C ASP A 30 3.20 9.03 -14.16
N THR A 31 3.34 7.99 -13.33
CA THR A 31 2.28 7.60 -12.38
C THR A 31 1.99 8.66 -11.32
N VAL A 32 3.00 9.45 -10.91
CA VAL A 32 2.84 10.53 -9.94
C VAL A 32 2.08 11.68 -10.58
N ASP A 33 2.54 12.12 -11.76
CA ASP A 33 1.94 13.23 -12.50
C ASP A 33 0.48 12.92 -12.87
N ALA A 34 0.20 11.70 -13.37
CA ALA A 34 -1.17 11.29 -13.70
C ALA A 34 -2.12 11.33 -12.50
N ASN A 35 -1.66 10.90 -11.32
CA ASN A 35 -2.49 11.00 -10.12
C ASN A 35 -2.72 12.45 -9.71
N LEU A 36 -1.67 13.29 -9.72
CA LEU A 36 -1.78 14.71 -9.35
C LEU A 36 -2.67 15.50 -10.32
N GLU A 37 -2.58 15.24 -11.62
CA GLU A 37 -3.43 15.86 -12.65
C GLU A 37 -4.90 15.52 -12.45
N LEU A 38 -5.20 14.29 -11.98
CA LEU A 38 -6.55 13.86 -11.60
C LEU A 38 -7.00 14.36 -10.22
N GLY A 39 -6.17 15.14 -9.51
CA GLY A 39 -6.46 15.61 -8.14
C GLY A 39 -6.43 14.49 -7.09
N LEU A 40 -5.72 13.39 -7.38
CA LEU A 40 -5.64 12.20 -6.54
C LEU A 40 -4.34 12.17 -5.74
N PRO A 41 -4.34 11.52 -4.56
CA PRO A 41 -3.11 11.28 -3.81
C PRO A 41 -2.17 10.36 -4.59
N VAL A 42 -0.86 10.56 -4.40
CA VAL A 42 0.17 9.70 -5.01
C VAL A 42 0.11 8.27 -4.45
N ASP A 43 -0.24 8.14 -3.17
CA ASP A 43 -0.45 6.88 -2.47
C ASP A 43 -1.36 7.13 -1.25
N ALA A 44 -2.51 6.45 -1.20
CA ALA A 44 -3.47 6.56 -0.09
C ALA A 44 -3.56 5.28 0.75
N ARG A 45 -2.63 4.34 0.58
CA ARG A 45 -2.71 3.04 1.27
C ARG A 45 -2.44 3.17 2.77
N GLU A 46 -3.28 2.54 3.58
CA GLU A 46 -3.04 2.36 5.02
C GLU A 46 -2.86 0.89 5.42
N TYR A 47 -1.93 0.60 6.33
CA TYR A 47 -1.58 -0.79 6.69
C TYR A 47 -2.11 -1.24 8.06
N GLY A 48 -2.89 -0.41 8.74
CA GLY A 48 -3.50 -0.74 10.03
C GLY A 48 -4.40 -1.96 9.98
N GLY A 49 -5.15 -2.14 8.88
CA GLY A 49 -5.96 -3.35 8.65
C GLY A 49 -5.13 -4.63 8.61
N ALA A 50 -3.96 -4.61 7.96
CA ALA A 50 -3.06 -5.78 7.94
C ALA A 50 -2.48 -6.07 9.33
N ALA A 51 -2.08 -5.03 10.06
CA ALA A 51 -1.60 -5.19 11.43
C ALA A 51 -2.67 -5.78 12.35
N ALA A 52 -3.92 -5.32 12.23
CA ALA A 52 -5.04 -5.86 13.00
C ALA A 52 -5.27 -7.36 12.71
N VAL A 53 -5.21 -7.78 11.45
CA VAL A 53 -5.31 -9.20 11.06
C VAL A 53 -4.16 -10.01 11.67
N LEU A 54 -2.92 -9.54 11.56
CA LEU A 54 -1.75 -10.23 12.11
C LEU A 54 -1.85 -10.36 13.64
N ARG A 55 -2.24 -9.29 14.34
CA ARG A 55 -2.48 -9.27 15.79
C ARG A 55 -3.58 -10.25 16.21
N ALA A 56 -4.67 -10.31 15.47
CA ALA A 56 -5.76 -11.26 15.71
C ALA A 56 -5.31 -12.72 15.55
N LEU A 57 -4.30 -12.98 14.72
CA LEU A 57 -3.65 -14.28 14.57
C LEU A 57 -2.55 -14.54 15.61
N GLY A 58 -2.33 -13.63 16.56
CA GLY A 58 -1.27 -13.73 17.58
C GLY A 58 0.13 -13.43 17.05
N VAL A 59 0.25 -12.79 15.89
CA VAL A 59 1.55 -12.42 15.29
C VAL A 59 1.93 -11.01 15.72
N GLU A 60 3.02 -10.89 16.47
CA GLU A 60 3.53 -9.61 16.97
C GLU A 60 4.83 -9.17 16.28
N ARG A 61 5.55 -10.10 15.63
CA ARG A 61 6.82 -9.86 14.95
C ARG A 61 6.85 -10.53 13.58
N VAL A 62 7.36 -9.83 12.56
CA VAL A 62 7.42 -10.34 11.19
C VAL A 62 8.76 -10.05 10.50
N ARG A 63 9.19 -11.00 9.67
CA ARG A 63 10.13 -10.73 8.57
C ARG A 63 9.30 -10.35 7.35
N LEU A 64 9.35 -9.09 6.96
CA LEU A 64 8.43 -8.50 5.99
C LEU A 64 9.02 -8.54 4.58
N LEU A 65 8.40 -9.31 3.68
CA LEU A 65 8.74 -9.31 2.26
C LEU A 65 8.18 -8.04 1.59
N THR A 66 9.01 -7.00 1.40
CA THR A 66 8.57 -5.72 0.80
C THR A 66 9.71 -4.84 0.30
N ASN A 67 9.49 -4.21 -0.85
CA ASN A 67 10.32 -3.09 -1.34
C ASN A 67 9.77 -1.73 -0.90
N ASN A 68 8.56 -1.67 -0.35
CA ASN A 68 7.91 -0.43 0.09
C ASN A 68 8.18 -0.16 1.59
N PRO A 69 8.96 0.88 1.96
CA PRO A 69 9.20 1.26 3.36
C PRO A 69 7.94 1.69 4.11
N ALA A 70 6.91 2.21 3.42
CA ALA A 70 5.66 2.61 4.07
C ALA A 70 4.90 1.41 4.68
N LYS A 71 5.07 0.20 4.13
CA LYS A 71 4.51 -1.02 4.72
C LYS A 71 5.12 -1.35 6.06
N GLU A 72 6.44 -1.19 6.16
CA GLU A 72 7.17 -1.43 7.40
C GLU A 72 6.70 -0.45 8.49
N LEU A 73 6.71 0.84 8.18
CA LEU A 73 6.25 1.87 9.11
C LEU A 73 4.80 1.63 9.53
N GLY A 74 3.92 1.34 8.56
CA GLY A 74 2.51 1.11 8.83
C GLY A 74 2.24 -0.10 9.72
N LEU A 75 2.99 -1.19 9.60
CA LEU A 75 2.85 -2.33 10.50
C LEU A 75 3.38 -2.02 11.90
N SER A 76 4.58 -1.43 12.00
CA SER A 76 5.21 -1.08 13.27
C SER A 76 4.39 -0.09 14.09
N GLN A 77 3.81 0.93 13.45
CA GLN A 77 2.91 1.90 14.09
C GLN A 77 1.63 1.28 14.66
N HIS A 78 1.20 0.13 14.13
CA HIS A 78 -0.01 -0.58 14.55
C HIS A 78 0.31 -1.84 15.37
N GLY A 79 1.50 -1.90 15.99
CA GLY A 79 1.84 -2.90 16.99
C GLY A 79 2.34 -4.23 16.44
N VAL A 80 2.79 -4.28 15.19
CA VAL A 80 3.49 -5.44 14.61
C VAL A 80 4.91 -5.03 14.27
N GLU A 81 5.87 -5.49 15.07
CA GLU A 81 7.28 -5.19 14.87
C GLU A 81 7.82 -5.88 13.62
N VAL A 82 8.45 -5.09 12.74
CA VAL A 82 9.16 -5.61 11.57
C VAL A 82 10.62 -5.83 11.96
N VAL A 83 11.00 -7.09 12.17
CA VAL A 83 12.36 -7.46 12.62
C VAL A 83 13.36 -7.53 11.47
N GLU A 84 12.87 -7.66 10.24
CA GLU A 84 13.69 -7.73 9.03
C GLU A 84 12.82 -7.35 7.83
N ARG A 85 13.38 -6.60 6.89
CA ARG A 85 12.84 -6.48 5.55
C ARG A 85 13.60 -7.39 4.61
N VAL A 86 12.83 -8.22 3.92
CA VAL A 86 13.34 -9.11 2.87
C VAL A 86 12.88 -8.51 1.54
N GLY A 87 13.81 -8.15 0.65
CA GLY A 87 13.46 -7.47 -0.61
C GLY A 87 14.67 -6.84 -1.28
#